data_AF-A0A3C1PNJ4-F1
#
_entry.id   AF-A0A3C1PNJ4-F1
#
_cell.length_a   1.000
_cell.length_b   1.000
_cell.length_c   1.000
_cell.angle_alpha   90.00
_cell.angle_beta   90.00
_cell.angle_gamma   90.00
#
_symmetry.space_group_name_H-M   'P 1'
#
loop_
_entity.id
_entity.type
_entity.pdbx_description
1 polymer ?
#
loop_
_entity_poly.entity_id
_entity_poly.type
_entity_poly.pdbx_seq_one_letter_code
_entity_poly.pdbx_strand_id
1 'polypeptide(L)'
;VGKSDAEIITALDAGIFSFNVESLQELQVIEQLASERNKQANIALRLNPDIAANTHAHITTGTKANKFGIRIEELLPALRQIKESA
;
A
#
# COMPACT_ATOMS: atom_id res chain seq x y z
N VAL A 1 5.53 1.01 7.31
CA VAL A 1 4.82 -0.29 7.37
C VAL A 1 3.85 -0.23 8.54
N GLY A 2 2.55 -0.42 8.29
CA GLY A 2 1.50 -0.26 9.31
C GLY A 2 0.69 -1.52 9.62
N LYS A 3 0.76 -2.54 8.76
CA LYS A 3 0.12 -3.85 8.94
C LYS A 3 1.17 -4.88 9.33
N SER A 4 0.85 -5.75 10.27
CA SER A 4 1.69 -6.89 10.64
C SER A 4 1.50 -8.06 9.67
N ASP A 5 2.51 -8.91 9.56
CA ASP A 5 2.46 -10.11 8.72
C ASP A 5 1.28 -11.02 9.10
N ALA A 6 0.97 -11.12 10.40
CA ALA A 6 -0.17 -11.89 10.90
C ALA A 6 -1.52 -11.34 10.40
N GLU A 7 -1.68 -10.01 10.36
CA GLU A 7 -2.89 -9.37 9.81
C GLU A 7 -3.00 -9.61 8.30
N ILE A 8 -1.89 -9.51 7.57
CA ILE A 8 -1.86 -9.75 6.12
C ILE A 8 -2.23 -11.19 5.81
N ILE A 9 -1.62 -12.15 6.51
CA ILE A 9 -1.93 -13.57 6.43
C ILE A 9 -3.42 -13.83 6.69
N THR A 10 -3.95 -13.27 7.78
CA THR A 10 -5.35 -13.47 8.16
C THR A 10 -6.29 -12.93 7.08
N ALA A 11 -5.97 -11.77 6.51
CA ALA A 11 -6.73 -11.17 5.43
C ALA A 11 -6.64 -11.94 4.10
N LEU A 12 -5.47 -12.51 3.76
CA LEU A 12 -5.29 -13.43 2.64
C LEU A 12 -6.11 -14.71 2.83
N ASP A 13 -6.19 -15.20 4.06
CA ASP A 13 -6.99 -16.37 4.42
C ASP A 13 -8.49 -16.13 4.35
N ALA A 14 -8.93 -14.95 4.80
CA ALA A 14 -10.31 -14.51 4.70
C ALA A 14 -10.76 -14.15 3.28
N GLY A 15 -9.84 -13.97 2.33
CA GLY A 15 -10.16 -13.60 0.94
C GLY A 15 -10.83 -12.23 0.84
N ILE A 16 -10.31 -11.24 1.57
CA ILE A 16 -10.86 -9.88 1.55
C ILE A 16 -10.84 -9.26 0.15
N PHE A 17 -11.66 -8.24 -0.08
CA PHE A 17 -11.77 -7.59 -1.39
C PHE A 17 -10.43 -7.02 -1.90
N SER A 18 -9.74 -6.23 -1.08
CA SER A 18 -8.42 -5.68 -1.43
C SER A 18 -7.63 -5.19 -0.23
N PHE A 19 -6.30 -5.21 -0.33
CA PHE A 19 -5.40 -4.48 0.55
C PHE A 19 -5.21 -3.04 0.07
N ASN A 20 -5.48 -2.07 0.93
CA ASN A 20 -5.09 -0.68 0.67
C ASN A 20 -3.61 -0.52 1.04
N VAL A 21 -2.77 -0.51 0.01
CA VAL A 21 -1.31 -0.46 0.12
C VAL A 21 -0.85 1.00 0.21
N GLU A 22 -0.05 1.30 1.23
CA GLU A 22 0.41 2.67 1.50
C GLU A 22 1.91 2.88 1.25
N SER A 23 2.69 1.82 1.02
CA SER A 23 4.11 1.94 0.66
C SER A 23 4.59 0.78 -0.21
N LEU A 24 5.72 0.97 -0.89
CA LEU A 24 6.35 -0.10 -1.70
C LEU A 24 6.79 -1.29 -0.84
N GLN A 25 7.29 -1.02 0.36
CA GLN A 25 7.70 -2.08 1.27
C GLN A 25 6.50 -2.94 1.68
N GLU A 26 5.33 -2.33 1.88
CA GLU A 26 4.11 -3.07 2.17
C GLU A 26 3.65 -3.91 0.97
N LEU A 27 3.79 -3.38 -0.26
CA LEU A 27 3.53 -4.14 -1.49
C LEU A 27 4.40 -5.41 -1.56
N GLN A 28 5.70 -5.27 -1.30
CA GLN A 28 6.67 -6.38 -1.29
C GLN A 28 6.32 -7.44 -0.24
N VAL A 29 5.95 -7.04 0.98
CA VAL A 29 5.57 -7.97 2.05
C VAL A 29 4.28 -8.73 1.69
N ILE A 30 3.27 -8.04 1.15
CA ILE A 30 2.02 -8.68 0.72
C ILE A 30 2.29 -9.69 -0.41
N GLU A 31 3.10 -9.32 -1.40
CA GLU A 31 3.50 -10.20 -2.49
C GLU A 31 4.20 -11.46 -1.98
N GLN A 32 5.19 -11.31 -1.10
CA GLN A 32 5.91 -12.43 -0.52
C GLN A 32 4.96 -13.39 0.22
N LEU A 33 4.14 -12.88 1.12
CA LEU A 33 3.23 -13.70 1.94
C LEU A 33 2.12 -14.36 1.10
N ALA A 34 1.67 -13.68 0.04
CA ALA A 34 0.70 -14.23 -0.90
C ALA A 34 1.32 -15.39 -1.71
N SER A 35 2.55 -15.22 -2.19
CA SER A 35 3.32 -16.24 -2.91
C SER A 35 3.59 -17.47 -2.05
N GLU A 36 4.05 -17.29 -0.81
CA GLU A 36 4.25 -18.38 0.17
C GLU A 36 2.97 -19.20 0.42
N ARG A 37 1.80 -18.59 0.23
CA ARG A 37 0.48 -19.21 0.43
C ARG A 37 -0.20 -19.65 -0.86
N ASN A 38 0.46 -19.50 -2.02
CA ASN A 38 -0.12 -19.78 -3.34
C ASN A 38 -1.46 -19.05 -3.55
N LYS A 39 -1.55 -17.79 -3.12
CA LYS A 39 -2.73 -16.94 -3.26
C LYS A 39 -2.41 -15.70 -4.08
N GLN A 40 -3.41 -15.18 -4.77
CA GLN A 40 -3.33 -13.89 -5.44
C GLN A 40 -3.94 -12.82 -4.53
N ALA A 41 -3.15 -11.82 -4.16
CA ALA A 41 -3.62 -10.69 -3.36
C ALA A 41 -4.21 -9.59 -4.25
N ASN A 42 -5.46 -9.22 -4.01
CA ASN A 42 -6.03 -8.02 -4.62
C ASN A 42 -5.55 -6.78 -3.87
N ILE A 43 -5.10 -5.76 -4.59
CA ILE A 43 -4.55 -4.54 -3.98
C ILE A 43 -5.20 -3.27 -4.57
N ALA A 44 -5.22 -2.22 -3.76
CA ALA A 44 -5.48 -0.85 -4.19
C ALA A 44 -4.34 0.03 -3.68
N LEU A 45 -3.74 0.83 -4.57
CA LEU A 45 -2.66 1.75 -4.19
C LEU A 45 -3.25 3.05 -3.64
N ARG A 46 -2.91 3.40 -2.40
CA ARG A 46 -3.25 4.69 -1.81
C ARG A 46 -2.21 5.71 -2.26
N LEU A 47 -2.55 6.57 -3.22
CA LEU A 47 -1.64 7.62 -3.69
C LEU A 47 -1.76 8.89 -2.84
N ASN A 48 -0.62 9.53 -2.57
CA ASN A 48 -0.57 10.85 -1.97
C ASN A 48 -0.13 11.87 -3.03
N PRO A 49 -1.03 12.75 -3.49
CA PRO A 49 -0.72 13.71 -4.55
C PRO A 49 0.09 14.94 -4.09
N ASP A 50 0.57 14.96 -2.84
CA ASP A 50 1.34 16.07 -2.25
C ASP A 50 0.66 17.44 -2.43
N ILE A 51 -0.66 17.47 -2.25
CA ILE A 51 -1.44 18.70 -2.31
C ILE A 51 -1.47 19.32 -0.91
N ALA A 52 -0.91 20.52 -0.78
CA ALA A 52 -1.03 21.33 0.43
C ALA A 52 -2.51 21.65 0.69
N ALA A 53 -3.16 20.90 1.58
CA ALA A 53 -4.51 21.24 2.00
C ALA A 53 -4.45 22.51 2.88
N ASN A 54 -4.97 23.63 2.36
CA ASN A 54 -5.18 24.87 3.11
C ASN A 54 -6.36 24.72 4.09
N THR A 55 -6.29 23.74 4.97
CA THR A 55 -7.29 23.44 6.00
C THR A 55 -6.64 23.37 7.38
N HIS A 56 -7.44 23.28 8.45
CA HIS A 56 -6.97 23.28 9.84
C HIS A 56 -5.73 22.38 10.06
N ALA A 57 -4.71 22.95 10.71
CA ALA A 57 -3.37 22.37 10.89
C ALA A 57 -3.33 20.94 11.48
N HIS A 58 -4.41 20.48 12.11
CA HIS A 58 -4.50 19.16 12.75
C HIS A 58 -5.13 18.06 11.88
N ILE A 59 -5.72 18.39 10.73
CA ILE A 59 -6.41 17.43 9.82
C ILE A 59 -5.67 17.33 8.47
N THR A 60 -4.65 18.18 8.26
CA THR A 60 -3.84 18.23 7.04
C THR A 60 -2.90 17.03 6.97
N THR A 61 -3.41 15.89 6.48
CA THR A 61 -2.62 14.69 6.15
C THR A 61 -1.99 14.76 4.74
N GLY A 62 -1.92 15.96 4.13
CA GLY A 62 -1.45 16.18 2.75
C GLY A 62 -0.11 16.90 2.60
N THR A 63 0.62 17.21 3.67
CA THR A 63 1.98 17.79 3.58
C THR A 63 3.05 16.70 3.45
N LYS A 64 4.19 17.01 2.81
CA LYS A 64 5.43 16.19 2.67
C LYS A 64 5.91 15.41 3.91
N ALA A 65 5.44 15.74 5.10
CA ALA A 65 5.74 15.03 6.36
C ALA A 65 4.77 13.85 6.63
N ASN A 66 3.76 13.63 5.79
CA ASN A 66 2.77 12.59 6.01
C ASN A 66 3.26 11.23 5.55
N LYS A 67 3.34 10.32 6.52
CA LYS A 67 3.65 8.89 6.37
C LYS A 67 2.58 8.06 5.65
N PHE A 68 1.62 8.71 4.99
CA PHE A 68 0.43 8.09 4.42
C PHE A 68 0.48 8.12 2.90
N GLY A 69 0.28 6.95 2.30
CA GLY A 69 0.21 6.75 0.86
C GLY A 69 1.55 6.78 0.13
N ILE A 70 1.53 6.20 -1.06
CA ILE A 70 2.64 6.14 -2.01
C ILE A 70 2.73 7.51 -2.70
N ARG A 71 3.93 8.10 -2.71
CA ARG A 71 4.14 9.37 -3.40
C ARG A 71 4.04 9.16 -4.91
N ILE A 72 3.66 10.20 -5.65
CA ILE A 72 3.53 10.10 -7.11
C ILE A 72 4.84 9.63 -7.77
N GLU A 73 6.00 10.01 -7.23
CA GLU A 73 7.30 9.58 -7.78
C GLU A 73 7.53 8.07 -7.65
N GLU A 74 6.89 7.43 -6.67
CA GLU A 74 7.01 6.00 -6.37
C GLU A 74 5.98 5.15 -7.12
N LEU A 75 5.04 5.77 -7.84
CA LEU A 75 4.00 5.08 -8.62
C LEU A 75 4.58 4.21 -9.74
N LEU A 76 5.52 4.75 -10.53
CA LEU A 76 6.13 3.98 -11.63
C LEU A 76 6.89 2.74 -11.13
N PRO A 77 7.74 2.84 -10.09
CA PRO A 77 8.31 1.67 -9.43
C PRO A 77 7.26 0.64 -8.95
N ALA A 78 6.19 1.09 -8.28
CA ALA A 78 5.14 0.19 -7.79
C ALA A 78 4.43 -0.56 -8.93
N LEU A 79 4.10 0.14 -10.03
CA LEU A 79 3.47 -0.48 -11.20
C LEU A 79 4.37 -1.50 -11.90
N ARG A 80 5.68 -1.25 -11.95
CA ARG A 80 6.64 -2.23 -12.50
C ARG A 80 6.65 -3.52 -11.69
N GLN A 81 6.73 -3.40 -10.37
CA GLN A 81 6.69 -4.55 -9.48
C GLN A 81 5.40 -5.36 -9.70
N ILE A 82 4.23 -4.71 -9.65
CA ILE A 82 2.93 -5.39 -9.88
C ILE A 82 2.89 -6.15 -11.22
N LYS A 83 3.50 -5.59 -12.26
CA LYS A 83 3.55 -6.21 -13.59
C LYS A 83 4.50 -7.42 -13.65
N GLU A 84 5.57 -7.42 -12.85
CA GLU A 84 6.52 -8.53 -12.75
C GLU A 84 5.96 -9.69 -11.90
N SER A 85 5.05 -9.39 -10.96
CA SER A 85 4.37 -10.37 -10.10
C SER A 85 3.17 -11.07 -10.74
N ALA A 86 2.72 -10.63 -11.93
CA ALA A 86 1.53 -11.10 -12.63
C ALA A 86 1.87 -12.06 -13.78
#